data_AF-A0AA40VF17-F1
#
_entry.id   AF-A0AA40VF17-F1
#
_cell.length_a   1.000
_cell.length_b   1.000
_cell.length_c   1.000
_cell.angle_alpha   90.00
_cell.angle_beta   90.00
_cell.angle_gamma   90.00
#
_symmetry.space_group_name_H-M   'P 1'
#
loop_
_entity.id
_entity.type
_entity.pdbx_description
1 polymer ?
#
loop_
_entity_poly.entity_id
_entity_poly.type
_entity_poly.pdbx_seq_one_letter_code
_entity_poly.pdbx_strand_id
1 'polypeptide(L)'
;MRVTRPMLALTGVAAALALTGCGSGGGDADRVPPTATGSLERLAAEAECEPDLQTDADTIRQALCGTGDGKYVLATFATDRGQREWIDTAKDYGGHYLVGRKWVAVGHEDVVAALRGRLGGTLEEGVDHGGGRHGGASHPAGHAAGHTAGHAAGRTAGHAAGRTGHSG
;
A
#
# COMPACT_ATOMS: atom_id res chain seq x y z
N MET A 1 -9.90 -52.49 -11.27
CA MET A 1 -10.02 -52.90 -12.69
C MET A 1 -9.16 -51.95 -13.52
N ARG A 2 -8.38 -52.44 -14.48
CA ARG A 2 -7.55 -51.58 -15.37
C ARG A 2 -8.38 -51.26 -16.62
N VAL A 3 -8.62 -49.99 -16.90
CA VAL A 3 -9.29 -49.56 -18.14
C VAL A 3 -8.24 -48.98 -19.09
N THR A 4 -8.12 -49.58 -20.26
CA THR A 4 -7.12 -49.31 -21.29
C THR A 4 -7.50 -48.08 -22.12
N ARG A 5 -6.50 -47.23 -22.43
CA ARG A 5 -6.65 -46.10 -23.37
C ARG A 5 -6.60 -46.62 -24.82
N PRO A 6 -7.53 -46.24 -25.71
CA PRO A 6 -7.28 -46.21 -27.14
C PRO A 6 -6.58 -44.90 -27.53
N MET A 7 -5.49 -45.02 -28.26
CA MET A 7 -4.61 -43.94 -28.69
C MET A 7 -4.99 -43.54 -30.13
N LEU A 8 -5.56 -42.34 -30.31
CA LEU A 8 -5.80 -41.78 -31.64
C LEU A 8 -4.64 -40.86 -32.03
N ALA A 9 -3.77 -41.38 -32.90
CA ALA A 9 -2.72 -40.60 -33.55
C ALA A 9 -3.34 -39.81 -34.73
N LEU A 10 -3.13 -38.49 -34.73
CA LEU A 10 -3.41 -37.63 -35.87
C LEU A 10 -2.09 -36.96 -36.30
N THR A 11 -1.79 -37.12 -37.58
CA THR A 11 -0.51 -36.81 -38.23
C THR A 11 -0.54 -35.45 -38.94
N GLY A 12 0.61 -34.76 -38.93
CA GLY A 12 0.84 -33.52 -39.69
C GLY A 12 0.37 -32.24 -38.95
N VAL A 13 1.01 -31.09 -39.08
CA VAL A 13 2.11 -30.69 -40.01
C VAL A 13 3.20 -29.97 -39.23
N ALA A 14 4.47 -30.30 -39.50
CA ALA A 14 5.61 -29.58 -38.94
C ALA A 14 5.89 -28.29 -39.73
N ALA A 15 5.48 -27.15 -39.19
CA ALA A 15 5.91 -25.83 -39.66
C ALA A 15 7.09 -25.35 -38.79
N ALA A 16 8.31 -25.72 -39.19
CA ALA A 16 9.53 -25.30 -38.50
C ALA A 16 9.85 -23.82 -38.82
N LEU A 17 9.20 -22.91 -38.12
CA LEU A 17 9.56 -21.49 -38.09
C LEU A 17 10.85 -21.31 -37.28
N ALA A 18 11.99 -21.51 -37.94
CA ALA A 18 13.31 -21.22 -37.39
C ALA A 18 13.52 -19.69 -37.28
N LEU A 19 12.94 -19.08 -36.25
CA LEU A 19 13.31 -17.74 -35.82
C LEU A 19 14.68 -17.83 -35.12
N THR A 20 15.74 -17.54 -35.88
CA THR A 20 17.10 -17.35 -35.36
C THR A 20 17.20 -16.05 -34.56
N GLY A 21 16.59 -16.04 -33.38
CA GLY A 21 16.72 -14.96 -32.40
C GLY A 21 18.13 -14.94 -31.83
N CYS A 22 19.00 -14.08 -32.37
CA CYS A 22 20.30 -13.78 -31.79
C CYS A 22 20.10 -12.93 -30.52
N GLY A 23 19.80 -13.59 -29.39
CA GLY A 23 19.82 -13.00 -28.06
C GLY A 23 21.15 -13.35 -27.38
N SER A 24 22.09 -12.40 -27.36
CA SER A 24 23.33 -12.53 -26.60
C SER A 24 23.01 -12.72 -25.11
N GLY A 25 23.62 -13.74 -24.47
CA GLY A 25 23.32 -14.09 -23.08
C GLY A 25 23.56 -12.94 -22.11
N GLY A 26 22.60 -12.74 -21.21
CA GLY A 26 22.65 -11.79 -20.10
C GLY A 26 21.87 -12.35 -18.91
N GLY A 27 22.61 -12.76 -17.88
CA GLY A 27 22.19 -13.21 -16.53
C GLY A 27 20.73 -13.59 -16.25
N ASP A 28 20.51 -14.87 -15.93
CA ASP A 28 19.30 -15.39 -15.25
C ASP A 28 19.05 -14.82 -13.83
N ALA A 29 19.78 -13.78 -13.40
CA ALA A 29 19.69 -13.20 -12.05
C ALA A 29 18.58 -12.15 -11.88
N ASP A 30 18.17 -11.47 -12.96
CA ASP A 30 17.26 -10.30 -12.92
C ASP A 30 15.86 -10.57 -13.49
N ARG A 31 15.54 -11.82 -13.85
CA ARG A 31 14.24 -12.15 -14.46
C ARG A 31 13.14 -12.34 -13.43
N VAL A 32 12.42 -11.25 -13.17
CA VAL A 32 11.15 -11.24 -12.40
C VAL A 32 10.19 -12.32 -12.95
N PRO A 33 9.61 -13.19 -12.10
CA PRO A 33 8.73 -14.26 -12.56
C PRO A 33 7.38 -13.71 -13.06
N PRO A 34 6.60 -14.53 -13.80
CA PRO A 34 5.20 -14.21 -14.09
C PRO A 34 4.43 -13.93 -12.80
N THR A 35 3.56 -12.91 -12.81
CA THR A 35 2.80 -12.52 -11.62
C THR A 35 1.92 -13.67 -11.11
N ALA A 36 2.14 -14.07 -9.86
CA ALA A 36 1.40 -15.11 -9.18
C ALA A 36 -0.10 -14.79 -9.12
N THR A 37 -0.94 -15.84 -9.08
CA THR A 37 -2.40 -15.70 -8.94
C THR A 37 -2.96 -16.87 -8.13
N GLY A 38 -3.99 -16.63 -7.31
CA GLY A 38 -4.62 -17.68 -6.53
C GLY A 38 -5.41 -17.14 -5.34
N SER A 39 -5.65 -18.02 -4.36
CA SER A 39 -6.12 -17.62 -3.03
C SER A 39 -4.98 -17.06 -2.19
N LEU A 40 -5.33 -16.48 -1.04
CA LEU A 40 -4.37 -15.97 -0.06
C LEU A 40 -3.36 -17.06 0.38
N GLU A 41 -3.83 -18.27 0.63
CA GLU A 41 -3.00 -19.40 1.07
C GLU A 41 -1.99 -19.83 -0.01
N ARG A 42 -2.40 -19.76 -1.28
CA ARG A 42 -1.51 -20.08 -2.41
C ARG A 42 -0.39 -19.03 -2.52
N LEU A 43 -0.76 -17.76 -2.46
CA LEU A 43 0.18 -16.63 -2.55
C LEU A 43 1.11 -16.60 -1.32
N ALA A 44 0.60 -16.90 -0.12
CA ALA A 44 1.42 -17.03 1.08
C ALA A 44 2.41 -18.19 0.95
N ALA A 45 1.98 -19.37 0.50
CA ALA A 45 2.88 -20.51 0.28
C ALA A 45 3.95 -20.24 -0.80
N GLU A 46 3.60 -19.56 -1.89
CA GLU A 46 4.54 -19.15 -2.95
C GLU A 46 5.52 -18.05 -2.48
N ALA A 47 5.13 -17.26 -1.47
CA ALA A 47 5.99 -16.29 -0.79
C ALA A 47 6.80 -16.86 0.38
N GLU A 48 6.64 -18.16 0.70
CA GLU A 48 7.22 -18.85 1.86
C GLU A 48 6.74 -18.28 3.22
N CYS A 49 5.47 -17.86 3.28
CA CYS A 49 4.77 -17.39 4.48
C CYS A 49 3.75 -18.42 5.01
N GLU A 50 3.70 -18.60 6.33
CA GLU A 50 2.52 -19.12 7.04
C GLU A 50 1.59 -17.94 7.42
N PRO A 51 0.37 -17.83 6.85
CA PRO A 51 -0.46 -16.63 6.97
C PRO A 51 -1.30 -16.60 8.26
N ASP A 52 -1.20 -15.50 9.02
CA ASP A 52 -2.07 -15.19 10.16
C ASP A 52 -3.26 -14.30 9.71
N LEU A 53 -4.42 -14.92 9.46
CA LEU A 53 -5.63 -14.25 8.94
C LEU A 53 -6.21 -13.22 9.92
N GLN A 54 -6.09 -11.93 9.56
CA GLN A 54 -6.69 -10.80 10.27
C GLN A 54 -8.09 -10.44 9.77
N THR A 55 -8.42 -10.83 8.55
CA THR A 55 -9.74 -10.61 7.93
C THR A 55 -10.04 -11.77 7.00
N ASP A 56 -11.19 -12.41 7.20
CA ASP A 56 -11.72 -13.41 6.27
C ASP A 56 -13.17 -13.02 5.92
N ALA A 57 -13.34 -12.32 4.79
CA ALA A 57 -14.62 -11.82 4.31
C ALA A 57 -14.76 -12.03 2.80
N ASP A 58 -16.00 -12.13 2.33
CA ASP A 58 -16.33 -12.45 0.93
C ASP A 58 -15.72 -11.47 -0.09
N THR A 59 -15.46 -10.23 0.30
CA THR A 59 -14.94 -9.16 -0.57
C THR A 59 -13.42 -9.01 -0.49
N ILE A 60 -12.83 -9.24 0.69
CA ILE A 60 -11.41 -9.08 0.99
C ILE A 60 -10.97 -10.08 2.08
N ARG A 61 -9.84 -10.74 1.86
CA ARG A 61 -9.16 -11.57 2.87
C ARG A 61 -7.76 -11.02 3.10
N GLN A 62 -7.36 -10.85 4.35
CA GLN A 62 -6.09 -10.23 4.74
C GLN A 62 -5.38 -11.09 5.78
N ALA A 63 -4.07 -11.29 5.61
CA ALA A 63 -3.22 -11.95 6.59
C ALA A 63 -1.98 -11.11 6.89
N LEU A 64 -1.48 -11.24 8.11
CA LEU A 64 -0.11 -10.89 8.44
C LEU A 64 0.79 -12.03 8.01
N CYS A 65 1.86 -11.68 7.31
CA CYS A 65 2.94 -12.57 6.92
C CYS A 65 4.27 -12.10 7.49
N GLY A 66 5.14 -13.05 7.77
CA GLY A 66 6.54 -12.80 8.09
C GLY A 66 7.44 -13.78 7.36
N THR A 67 8.51 -13.28 6.77
CA THR A 67 9.63 -14.07 6.23
C THR A 67 10.92 -13.62 6.91
N GLY A 68 12.05 -14.24 6.59
CA GLY A 68 13.37 -13.75 7.04
C GLY A 68 13.69 -12.33 6.57
N ASP A 69 13.01 -11.86 5.51
CA ASP A 69 13.18 -10.53 4.92
C ASP A 69 12.40 -9.44 5.67
N GLY A 70 11.34 -9.81 6.41
CA GLY A 70 10.53 -8.87 7.20
C GLY A 70 9.05 -9.26 7.31
N LYS A 71 8.23 -8.35 7.84
CA LYS A 71 6.78 -8.50 7.95
C LYS A 71 6.05 -7.72 6.86
N TYR A 72 4.94 -8.27 6.37
CA TYR A 72 4.05 -7.62 5.41
C TYR A 72 2.58 -8.04 5.63
N VAL A 73 1.65 -7.24 5.13
CA VAL A 73 0.24 -7.62 4.99
C VAL A 73 0.04 -8.21 3.60
N LEU A 74 -0.61 -9.36 3.49
CA LEU A 74 -1.09 -9.91 2.22
C LEU A 74 -2.61 -9.79 2.15
N ALA A 75 -3.11 -8.94 1.24
CA ALA A 75 -4.53 -8.75 0.96
C ALA A 75 -4.91 -9.41 -0.37
N THR A 76 -6.03 -10.13 -0.41
CA THR A 76 -6.62 -10.71 -1.62
C THR A 76 -8.07 -10.29 -1.76
N PHE A 77 -8.53 -10.12 -3.00
CA PHE A 77 -9.81 -9.47 -3.33
C PHE A 77 -10.69 -10.35 -4.21
N ALA A 78 -12.01 -10.25 -4.01
CA ALA A 78 -12.98 -10.94 -4.85
C ALA A 78 -12.88 -10.52 -6.32
N THR A 79 -12.69 -9.21 -6.57
CA THR A 79 -12.74 -8.59 -7.89
C THR A 79 -11.53 -7.68 -8.16
N ASP A 80 -11.13 -7.54 -9.42
CA ASP A 80 -10.09 -6.59 -9.84
C ASP A 80 -10.49 -5.13 -9.51
N ARG A 81 -11.79 -4.80 -9.54
CA ARG A 81 -12.30 -3.47 -9.17
C ARG A 81 -12.13 -3.18 -7.67
N GLY A 82 -12.51 -4.11 -6.80
CA GLY A 82 -12.38 -3.94 -5.35
C GLY A 82 -10.92 -3.81 -4.90
N GLN A 83 -10.00 -4.51 -5.56
CA GLN A 83 -8.56 -4.27 -5.38
C GLN A 83 -8.16 -2.85 -5.78
N ARG A 84 -8.61 -2.39 -6.95
CA ARG A 84 -8.25 -1.08 -7.50
C ARG A 84 -8.75 0.07 -6.62
N GLU A 85 -10.02 0.04 -6.25
CA GLU A 85 -10.65 0.99 -5.32
C GLU A 85 -9.91 1.02 -3.97
N TRP A 86 -9.49 -0.15 -3.47
CA TRP A 86 -8.73 -0.25 -2.23
C TRP A 86 -7.32 0.36 -2.35
N ILE A 87 -6.54 0.03 -3.38
CA ILE A 87 -5.16 0.51 -3.48
C ILE A 87 -5.08 2.00 -3.83
N ASP A 88 -5.99 2.51 -4.68
CA ASP A 88 -6.07 3.94 -4.97
C ASP A 88 -6.32 4.75 -3.67
N THR A 89 -7.14 4.22 -2.75
CA THR A 89 -7.38 4.83 -1.42
C THR A 89 -6.23 4.58 -0.44
N ALA A 90 -5.61 3.39 -0.45
CA ALA A 90 -4.55 3.04 0.49
C ALA A 90 -3.31 3.91 0.29
N LYS A 91 -2.97 4.23 -0.96
CA LYS A 91 -1.79 5.02 -1.32
C LYS A 91 -1.81 6.45 -0.76
N ASP A 92 -2.99 7.01 -0.47
CA ASP A 92 -3.10 8.31 0.22
C ASP A 92 -2.51 8.29 1.64
N TYR A 93 -2.30 7.12 2.24
CA TYR A 93 -1.69 6.95 3.57
C TYR A 93 -0.17 6.68 3.52
N GLY A 94 0.42 6.57 2.32
CA GLY A 94 1.84 6.25 2.11
C GLY A 94 2.19 4.76 2.26
N GLY A 95 3.46 4.42 2.02
CA GLY A 95 3.99 3.05 2.10
C GLY A 95 4.26 2.41 0.73
N HIS A 96 4.78 1.17 0.75
CA HIS A 96 5.18 0.45 -0.46
C HIS A 96 4.33 -0.81 -0.67
N TYR A 97 4.01 -1.07 -1.94
CA TYR A 97 3.02 -2.06 -2.36
C TYR A 97 3.60 -2.95 -3.45
N LEU A 98 3.37 -4.26 -3.36
CA LEU A 98 3.51 -5.19 -4.48
C LEU A 98 2.13 -5.58 -4.99
N VAL A 99 1.87 -5.30 -6.26
CA VAL A 99 0.54 -5.38 -6.87
C VAL A 99 0.52 -6.47 -7.94
N GLY A 100 -0.32 -7.48 -7.71
CA GLY A 100 -0.70 -8.46 -8.73
C GLY A 100 -2.15 -8.29 -9.17
N ARG A 101 -2.75 -9.31 -9.78
CA ARG A 101 -4.19 -9.28 -10.08
C ARG A 101 -5.01 -9.83 -8.92
N LYS A 102 -5.86 -8.98 -8.36
CA LYS A 102 -6.71 -9.24 -7.19
C LYS A 102 -5.95 -9.55 -5.90
N TRP A 103 -4.71 -9.10 -5.77
CA TRP A 103 -3.95 -9.19 -4.52
C TRP A 103 -2.91 -8.06 -4.41
N VAL A 104 -2.66 -7.62 -3.18
CA VAL A 104 -1.65 -6.62 -2.85
C VAL A 104 -0.89 -7.09 -1.62
N ALA A 105 0.45 -7.04 -1.65
CA ALA A 105 1.28 -7.14 -0.46
C ALA A 105 1.74 -5.74 -0.04
N VAL A 106 1.70 -5.42 1.25
CA VAL A 106 2.10 -4.11 1.80
C VAL A 106 3.18 -4.30 2.84
N GLY A 107 4.28 -3.58 2.72
CA GLY A 107 5.42 -3.70 3.62
C GLY A 107 6.41 -2.56 3.47
N HIS A 108 7.59 -2.76 4.07
CA HIS A 108 8.75 -1.91 3.81
C HIS A 108 9.30 -2.16 2.38
N GLU A 109 10.02 -1.19 1.80
CA GLU A 109 10.44 -1.20 0.39
C GLU A 109 11.22 -2.48 0.00
N ASP A 110 12.18 -2.86 0.85
CA ASP A 110 13.00 -4.07 0.69
C ASP A 110 12.17 -5.36 0.76
N VAL A 111 11.20 -5.45 1.67
CA VAL A 111 10.27 -6.59 1.80
C VAL A 111 9.46 -6.76 0.52
N VAL A 112 8.85 -5.70 0.00
CA VAL A 112 8.05 -5.80 -1.23
C VAL A 112 8.91 -6.04 -2.48
N ALA A 113 10.14 -5.51 -2.51
CA ALA A 113 11.11 -5.79 -3.57
C ALA A 113 11.58 -7.25 -3.55
N ALA A 114 11.85 -7.84 -2.37
CA ALA A 114 12.20 -9.25 -2.22
C ALA A 114 11.02 -10.16 -2.61
N LEU A 115 9.79 -9.83 -2.18
CA LEU A 115 8.58 -10.55 -2.57
C LEU A 115 8.34 -10.55 -4.08
N ARG A 116 8.71 -9.47 -4.79
CA ARG A 116 8.62 -9.41 -6.25
C ARG A 116 9.50 -10.45 -6.96
N GLY A 117 10.60 -10.86 -6.34
CA GLY A 117 11.44 -11.97 -6.82
C GLY A 117 10.73 -13.33 -6.76
N ARG A 118 9.76 -13.52 -5.85
CA ARG A 118 8.97 -14.75 -5.70
C ARG A 118 7.64 -14.69 -6.45
N LEU A 119 6.85 -13.64 -6.22
CA LEU A 119 5.46 -13.51 -6.70
C LEU A 119 5.31 -12.73 -8.02
N GLY A 120 6.38 -12.12 -8.54
CA GLY A 120 6.29 -11.19 -9.66
C GLY A 120 5.51 -9.92 -9.29
N GLY A 121 4.76 -9.36 -10.24
CA GLY A 121 3.94 -8.17 -10.00
C GLY A 121 4.66 -6.81 -10.17
N THR A 122 3.93 -5.75 -9.87
CA THR A 122 4.35 -4.35 -10.04
C THR A 122 4.58 -3.72 -8.68
N LEU A 123 5.71 -3.05 -8.49
CA LEU A 123 5.93 -2.22 -7.30
C LEU A 123 5.19 -0.88 -7.49
N GLU A 124 4.45 -0.47 -6.47
CA GLU A 124 3.80 0.83 -6.38
C GLU A 124 4.11 1.48 -5.02
N GLU A 125 4.05 2.80 -4.97
CA GLU A 125 4.38 3.60 -3.79
C GLU A 125 3.26 4.62 -3.51
N GLY A 126 2.97 4.83 -2.23
CA GLY A 126 1.98 5.80 -1.76
C GLY A 126 2.50 7.23 -1.76
N VAL A 127 1.70 8.15 -1.21
CA VAL A 127 2.09 9.55 -1.07
C VAL A 127 3.14 9.72 0.02
N ASP A 128 4.24 10.39 -0.31
CA ASP A 128 5.25 10.83 0.66
C ASP A 128 4.70 11.92 1.59
N HIS A 129 4.41 11.54 2.84
CA HIS A 129 4.06 12.49 3.91
C HIS A 129 5.30 13.06 4.64
N GLY A 130 6.48 12.93 4.03
CA GLY A 130 7.75 13.44 4.55
C GLY A 130 7.69 14.95 4.81
N GLY A 131 7.90 15.34 6.07
CA GLY A 131 7.65 16.68 6.58
C GLY A 131 8.21 17.80 5.70
N GLY A 132 7.35 18.79 5.41
CA GLY A 132 7.69 19.91 4.54
C GLY A 132 8.99 20.60 4.94
N ARG A 133 9.76 21.05 3.94
CA ARG A 133 11.05 21.74 4.14
C ARG A 133 10.90 22.83 5.20
N HIS A 134 11.51 22.64 6.36
CA HIS A 134 11.75 23.71 7.34
C HIS A 134 12.81 24.67 6.79
N GLY A 135 12.47 25.37 5.71
CA GLY A 135 13.16 26.56 5.25
C GLY A 135 12.93 27.65 6.28
N GLY A 136 13.82 27.68 7.29
CA GLY A 136 13.79 28.67 8.36
C GLY A 136 14.03 30.07 7.80
N ALA A 137 12.95 30.74 7.37
CA ALA A 137 12.94 32.15 7.10
C ALA A 137 13.20 32.90 8.42
N SER A 138 14.47 33.22 8.67
CA SER A 138 14.86 34.02 9.83
C SER A 138 14.18 35.38 9.75
N HIS A 139 13.18 35.62 10.61
CA HIS A 139 12.61 36.95 10.77
C HIS A 139 13.69 37.90 11.30
N PRO A 140 14.06 38.98 10.57
CA PRO A 140 14.95 39.99 11.13
C PRO A 140 14.22 40.75 12.23
N ALA A 141 14.86 40.87 13.39
CA ALA A 141 14.31 41.61 14.53
C ALA A 141 14.22 43.11 14.21
N GLY A 142 13.00 43.65 14.20
CA GLY A 142 12.73 45.09 14.08
C GLY A 142 12.30 45.67 15.42
N HIS A 143 13.21 46.35 16.12
CA HIS A 143 12.85 47.16 17.29
C HIS A 143 12.24 48.50 16.85
N ALA A 144 11.06 48.84 17.37
CA ALA A 144 10.56 50.21 17.41
C ALA A 144 9.70 50.43 18.66
N ALA A 145 10.15 51.30 19.56
CA ALA A 145 9.35 51.85 20.65
C ALA A 145 8.94 53.29 20.30
N GLY A 146 7.74 53.74 20.66
CA GLY A 146 7.32 55.12 20.35
C GLY A 146 5.84 55.42 20.58
N HIS A 147 5.55 55.99 21.75
CA HIS A 147 4.26 56.49 22.24
C HIS A 147 3.46 57.41 21.30
N THR A 148 2.13 57.34 21.39
CA THR A 148 1.27 58.55 21.53
C THR A 148 0.10 58.26 22.47
N ALA A 149 -0.31 59.25 23.27
CA ALA A 149 -1.25 59.09 24.36
C ALA A 149 -2.60 59.78 24.10
N GLY A 150 -3.64 59.28 24.78
CA GLY A 150 -4.67 60.12 25.40
C GLY A 150 -5.96 60.39 24.62
N HIS A 151 -7.04 59.73 25.03
CA HIS A 151 -8.37 60.35 25.19
C HIS A 151 -9.05 59.78 26.44
N ALA A 152 -9.73 60.63 27.21
CA ALA A 152 -10.27 60.29 28.54
C ALA A 152 -11.64 60.95 28.80
N ALA A 153 -12.41 60.36 29.74
CA ALA A 153 -13.77 60.71 30.21
C ALA A 153 -14.90 60.53 29.16
N GLY A 154 -16.12 60.03 29.44
CA GLY A 154 -16.78 59.49 30.65
C GLY A 154 -18.27 59.15 30.32
N ARG A 155 -19.20 58.76 31.21
CA ARG A 155 -19.20 58.53 32.68
C ARG A 155 -20.37 57.57 33.10
N THR A 156 -20.19 56.88 34.24
CA THR A 156 -21.20 56.55 35.31
C THR A 156 -22.36 55.54 35.15
N ALA A 157 -22.59 54.82 36.27
CA ALA A 157 -23.77 54.04 36.72
C ALA A 157 -24.04 52.66 36.08
N GLY A 158 -24.37 51.60 36.84
CA GLY A 158 -24.50 51.49 38.30
C GLY A 158 -24.61 50.03 38.82
N HIS A 159 -24.51 49.85 40.15
CA HIS A 159 -24.58 48.55 40.85
C HIS A 159 -26.01 48.14 41.24
N ALA A 160 -26.35 46.85 41.04
CA ALA A 160 -27.19 46.01 41.92
C ALA A 160 -27.00 44.54 41.46
N ALA A 161 -26.54 43.56 42.24
CA ALA A 161 -27.00 43.03 43.53
C ALA A 161 -28.30 42.19 43.42
N GLY A 162 -28.18 40.87 43.58
CA GLY A 162 -29.32 39.94 43.61
C GLY A 162 -28.89 38.47 43.68
N ARG A 163 -28.93 37.87 44.88
CA ARG A 163 -28.75 36.42 45.09
C ARG A 163 -30.13 35.79 45.27
N THR A 164 -30.36 34.60 44.71
CA THR A 164 -31.13 33.52 45.34
C THR A 164 -30.87 32.22 44.60
N GLY A 165 -30.49 31.17 45.33
CA GLY A 165 -30.61 29.79 44.84
C GLY A 165 -31.94 29.19 45.26
N HIS A 166 -32.37 28.12 44.59
CA HIS A 166 -33.37 27.21 45.12
C HIS A 166 -33.04 25.78 44.69
N SER A 167 -33.12 24.86 45.65
CA SER A 167 -32.91 23.42 45.43
C SER A 167 -34.25 22.76 45.13
N GLY A 168 -34.25 21.71 44.31
CA GLY A 168 -35.39 20.84 44.03
C GLY A 168 -34.94 19.61 43.28
#